data_AF-A0A416W139-F1
#
_entry.id   AF-A0A416W139-F1
#
_cell.length_a   1.000
_cell.length_b   1.000
_cell.length_c   1.000
_cell.angle_alpha   90.00
_cell.angle_beta   90.00
_cell.angle_gamma   90.00
#
_symmetry.space_group_name_H-M   'P 1'
#
loop_
_entity.id
_entity.type
_entity.pdbx_description
1 polymer ?
#
loop_
_entity_poly.entity_id
_entity_poly.type
_entity_poly.pdbx_seq_one_letter_code
_entity_poly.pdbx_strand_id
1 'polypeptide(L)'
;MTVLEEVVKMNRPPVLFIGSGIPKRYLYKYPSWQELLEMSFAKFEQDPFQYQKHIDSCKRKNMSDFETNIYMGSLIENEFNNAFFDRKIRMNIGNKNNPSWVKRGISPYKMYLADFFKKQKLNRSPKLQEELLKLKNLKNKVSAIITTNYDTFLEKYVFPNDFKVFVRQHELFSADSYDIAEIYKIHGSATDARSIVITEDDYNKFKESRKLIIAKMLTLFAEAPIIFMGYSFTDENIKEIIEEFLSCLSEAQLEGIRKHFIFISYKKDETELIEIKRTVMTKNGTEIPFIEIQTDNFGLVYDKLSEITPGISPIRVRETRRVVKTIVDQNMSSKEAESIIVGIDDLTDMDLSAKPLAIAIGYKENILNKYGYGLLEEDLIFEDIIFDNKKFDAEAMCSERFKKIAINRLLPVFKYAKNQKIPEDSRLGKYIEEHNSINKIIAKNVVKTLKNVQVFETYEQLLECMQGEETCRKAAMAVLKNMDWLTVGELRQACVYLFENYRNEIAKETNAKRCILCLDFRENYK
;
A
#
# COMPACT_ATOMS: atom_id res chain seq x y z
N MET A 1 11.83 18.38 22.48
CA MET A 1 11.18 17.58 21.44
C MET A 1 12.26 17.27 20.42
N THR A 2 12.56 15.99 20.24
CA THR A 2 13.59 15.49 19.30
C THR A 2 13.09 15.63 17.86
N VAL A 3 13.99 15.67 16.87
CA VAL A 3 13.55 15.76 15.46
C VAL A 3 12.72 14.54 15.06
N LEU A 4 13.06 13.34 15.57
CA LEU A 4 12.28 12.13 15.29
C LEU A 4 10.88 12.20 15.90
N GLU A 5 10.71 12.78 17.09
CA GLU A 5 9.38 13.05 17.66
C GLU A 5 8.55 14.01 16.80
N GLU A 6 9.19 15.01 16.19
CA GLU A 6 8.50 15.91 15.24
C GLU A 6 8.05 15.16 13.98
N VAL A 7 8.90 14.28 13.42
CA VAL A 7 8.54 13.41 12.28
C VAL A 7 7.33 12.53 12.64
N VAL A 8 7.33 11.93 13.84
CA VAL A 8 6.21 11.12 14.33
C VAL A 8 4.94 11.96 14.45
N LYS A 9 5.03 13.17 15.00
CA LYS A 9 3.89 14.10 15.14
C LYS A 9 3.33 14.59 13.81
N MET A 10 4.17 14.83 12.80
CA MET A 10 3.72 15.17 11.45
C MET A 10 2.88 14.04 10.83
N ASN A 11 3.07 12.81 11.32
CA ASN A 11 2.39 11.59 10.88
C ASN A 11 2.43 11.37 9.36
N ARG A 12 3.50 11.87 8.73
CA ARG A 12 3.80 11.66 7.31
C ARG A 12 4.91 10.63 7.19
N PRO A 13 4.69 9.50 6.48
CA PRO A 13 5.72 8.49 6.26
C PRO A 13 6.96 9.10 5.60
N PRO A 14 8.15 9.04 6.23
CA PRO A 14 9.38 9.60 5.67
C PRO A 14 9.84 8.84 4.42
N VAL A 15 10.64 9.55 3.62
CA VAL A 15 11.42 8.96 2.53
C VAL A 15 12.77 8.53 3.11
N LEU A 16 13.19 7.30 2.84
CA LEU A 16 14.48 6.80 3.30
C LEU A 16 15.52 6.87 2.20
N PHE A 17 16.64 7.52 2.48
CA PHE A 17 17.82 7.49 1.63
C PHE A 17 18.81 6.50 2.24
N ILE A 18 18.94 5.29 1.67
CA ILE A 18 19.77 4.20 2.21
C ILE A 18 21.06 3.99 1.42
N GLY A 19 22.21 4.18 2.07
CA GLY A 19 23.54 4.11 1.48
C GLY A 19 24.28 2.85 1.89
N SER A 20 25.53 2.69 1.46
CA SER A 20 26.27 1.43 1.63
C SER A 20 26.58 1.10 3.09
N GLY A 21 26.49 2.07 4.00
CA GLY A 21 26.66 1.85 5.44
C GLY A 21 25.61 0.92 6.06
N ILE A 22 24.38 0.90 5.53
CA ILE A 22 23.31 0.02 6.04
C ILE A 22 23.55 -1.44 5.62
N PRO A 23 23.76 -1.78 4.34
CA PRO A 23 24.24 -3.10 3.95
C PRO A 23 25.55 -3.46 4.66
N LYS A 24 26.49 -2.52 4.85
CA LYS A 24 27.73 -2.79 5.62
C LYS A 24 27.49 -3.23 7.06
N ARG A 25 26.43 -2.74 7.69
CA ARG A 25 26.02 -3.15 9.04
C ARG A 25 25.40 -4.55 9.06
N TYR A 26 24.49 -4.86 8.13
CA TYR A 26 23.66 -6.07 8.19
C TYR A 26 24.12 -7.23 7.30
N LEU A 27 24.97 -7.00 6.31
CA LEU A 27 25.53 -8.04 5.45
C LEU A 27 26.94 -8.44 5.93
N TYR A 28 27.26 -9.71 5.70
CA TYR A 28 28.55 -10.27 6.10
C TYR A 28 29.66 -9.84 5.14
N LYS A 29 30.73 -9.21 5.66
CA LYS A 29 31.91 -8.76 4.91
C LYS A 29 31.58 -7.88 3.69
N TYR A 30 30.62 -6.97 3.86
CA TYR A 30 30.23 -6.05 2.80
C TYR A 30 31.25 -4.90 2.67
N PRO A 31 31.74 -4.61 1.45
CA PRO A 31 32.83 -3.66 1.25
C PRO A 31 32.34 -2.20 1.24
N SER A 32 33.23 -1.27 1.60
CA SER A 32 33.16 0.14 1.20
C SER A 32 33.46 0.29 -0.28
N TRP A 33 33.27 1.48 -0.84
CA TRP A 33 33.59 1.73 -2.25
C TRP A 33 35.09 1.53 -2.54
N GLN A 34 35.96 2.02 -1.66
CA GLN A 34 37.41 1.83 -1.77
C GLN A 34 37.80 0.35 -1.65
N GLU A 35 37.25 -0.35 -0.65
CA GLU A 35 37.47 -1.80 -0.45
C GLU A 35 37.01 -2.59 -1.70
N LEU A 36 35.89 -2.20 -2.32
CA LEU A 36 35.36 -2.84 -3.53
C LEU A 36 36.31 -2.66 -4.73
N LEU A 37 36.83 -1.45 -4.95
CA LEU A 37 37.74 -1.14 -6.04
C LEU A 37 39.07 -1.88 -5.87
N GLU A 38 39.64 -1.86 -4.66
CA GLU A 38 40.85 -2.61 -4.33
C GLU A 38 40.66 -4.13 -4.53
N MET A 39 39.56 -4.69 -4.01
CA MET A 39 39.22 -6.11 -4.21
C MET A 39 39.00 -6.48 -5.69
N SER A 40 38.54 -5.53 -6.50
CA SER A 40 38.32 -5.72 -7.94
C SER A 40 39.64 -5.67 -8.71
N PHE A 41 40.52 -4.72 -8.37
CA PHE A 41 41.85 -4.59 -8.96
C PHE A 41 42.70 -5.84 -8.69
N ALA A 42 42.64 -6.34 -7.45
CA ALA A 42 43.30 -7.56 -7.00
C ALA A 42 42.96 -8.83 -7.80
N LYS A 43 41.91 -8.80 -8.66
CA LYS A 43 41.52 -9.93 -9.50
C LYS A 43 42.42 -10.13 -10.72
N PHE A 44 42.97 -9.07 -11.30
CA PHE A 44 43.89 -9.15 -12.44
C PHE A 44 45.33 -8.83 -12.06
N GLU A 45 45.54 -7.98 -11.04
CA GLU A 45 46.86 -7.59 -10.58
C GLU A 45 46.98 -7.81 -9.08
N GLN A 46 47.88 -8.70 -8.65
CA GLN A 46 48.00 -9.08 -7.24
C GLN A 46 48.92 -8.15 -6.46
N ASP A 47 49.78 -7.39 -7.13
CA ASP A 47 50.72 -6.47 -6.50
C ASP A 47 49.99 -5.23 -5.94
N PRO A 48 49.93 -5.05 -4.60
CA PRO A 48 49.27 -3.89 -3.99
C PRO A 48 49.92 -2.55 -4.36
N PHE A 49 51.21 -2.55 -4.72
CA PHE A 49 51.91 -1.33 -5.12
C PHE A 49 51.40 -0.78 -6.44
N GLN A 50 50.87 -1.62 -7.35
CA GLN A 50 50.27 -1.13 -8.59
C GLN A 50 48.99 -0.35 -8.32
N TYR A 51 48.15 -0.80 -7.39
CA TYR A 51 46.96 -0.05 -6.98
C TYR A 51 47.36 1.30 -6.38
N GLN A 52 48.31 1.30 -5.44
CA GLN A 52 48.79 2.52 -4.79
C GLN A 52 49.40 3.52 -5.78
N LYS A 53 50.14 3.04 -6.79
CA LYS A 53 50.70 3.87 -7.87
C LYS A 53 49.62 4.71 -8.57
N HIS A 54 48.45 4.13 -8.84
CA HIS A 54 47.34 4.85 -9.46
C HIS A 54 46.72 5.87 -8.49
N ILE A 55 46.50 5.49 -7.23
CA ILE A 55 46.01 6.41 -6.19
C ILE A 55 46.95 7.62 -6.02
N ASP A 56 48.26 7.39 -5.95
CA ASP A 56 49.24 8.47 -5.83
C ASP A 56 49.30 9.36 -7.07
N SER A 57 48.98 8.81 -8.24
CA SER A 57 48.83 9.62 -9.46
C SER A 57 47.59 10.52 -9.41
N CYS A 58 46.47 10.06 -8.84
CA CYS A 58 45.27 10.86 -8.66
C CYS A 58 45.48 11.97 -7.64
N LYS A 59 46.13 11.64 -6.51
CA LYS A 59 46.49 12.62 -5.48
C LYS A 59 47.38 13.75 -6.03
N ARG A 60 48.37 13.41 -6.88
CA ARG A 60 49.22 14.41 -7.55
C ARG A 60 48.46 15.34 -8.49
N LYS A 61 47.30 14.91 -9.00
CA LYS A 61 46.40 15.73 -9.81
C LYS A 61 45.39 16.53 -8.98
N ASN A 62 45.48 16.49 -7.65
CA ASN A 62 44.54 17.11 -6.71
C ASN A 62 43.08 16.68 -6.94
N MET A 63 42.87 15.44 -7.38
CA MET A 63 41.53 14.88 -7.56
C MET A 63 40.86 14.67 -6.19
N SER A 64 39.56 14.91 -6.10
CA SER A 64 38.77 14.54 -4.92
C SER A 64 38.70 13.02 -4.74
N ASP A 65 38.30 12.56 -3.55
CA ASP A 65 38.08 11.12 -3.32
C ASP A 65 37.05 10.54 -4.29
N PHE A 66 36.01 11.33 -4.61
CA PHE A 66 34.96 10.94 -5.57
C PHE A 66 35.52 10.79 -6.99
N GLU A 67 36.27 11.80 -7.46
CA GLU A 67 36.92 11.78 -8.78
C GLU A 67 37.93 10.62 -8.89
N THR A 68 38.69 10.38 -7.82
CA THR A 68 39.64 9.27 -7.74
C THR A 68 38.92 7.93 -7.87
N ASN A 69 37.81 7.71 -7.15
CA ASN A 69 37.06 6.46 -7.22
C ASN A 69 36.46 6.20 -8.60
N ILE A 70 35.92 7.24 -9.25
CA ILE A 70 35.37 7.16 -10.60
C ILE A 70 36.47 6.78 -11.60
N TYR A 71 37.61 7.47 -11.54
CA TYR A 71 38.78 7.18 -12.37
C TYR A 71 39.26 5.74 -12.19
N MET A 72 39.36 5.28 -10.94
CA MET A 72 39.73 3.90 -10.63
C MET A 72 38.69 2.90 -11.16
N GLY A 73 37.39 3.22 -11.11
CA GLY A 73 36.32 2.44 -11.71
C GLY A 73 36.53 2.23 -13.22
N SER A 74 36.83 3.29 -13.96
CA SER A 74 37.11 3.23 -15.40
C SER A 74 38.37 2.40 -15.71
N LEU A 75 39.45 2.62 -14.95
CA LEU A 75 40.70 1.87 -15.10
C LEU A 75 40.48 0.38 -14.85
N ILE A 76 39.82 0.04 -13.74
CA ILE A 76 39.52 -1.33 -13.36
C ILE A 76 38.62 -1.98 -14.41
N GLU A 77 37.60 -1.29 -14.92
CA GLU A 77 36.74 -1.87 -15.95
C GLU A 77 37.55 -2.27 -17.19
N ASN A 78 38.43 -1.39 -17.67
CA ASN A 78 39.26 -1.64 -18.85
C ASN A 78 40.19 -2.84 -18.64
N GLU A 79 41.00 -2.82 -17.57
CA GLU A 79 41.98 -3.87 -17.30
C GLU A 79 41.33 -5.21 -16.95
N PHE A 80 40.24 -5.19 -16.17
CA PHE A 80 39.48 -6.39 -15.84
C PHE A 80 38.87 -7.01 -17.10
N ASN A 81 38.30 -6.19 -17.98
CA ASN A 81 37.71 -6.67 -19.23
C ASN A 81 38.78 -7.26 -20.15
N ASN A 82 39.92 -6.58 -20.31
CA ASN A 82 41.06 -7.10 -21.07
C ASN A 82 41.55 -8.45 -20.52
N ALA A 83 41.77 -8.53 -19.20
CA ALA A 83 42.19 -9.76 -18.54
C ALA A 83 41.16 -10.90 -18.67
N PHE A 84 39.87 -10.58 -18.72
CA PHE A 84 38.81 -11.56 -18.99
C PHE A 84 38.85 -12.07 -20.44
N PHE A 85 38.95 -11.18 -21.43
CA PHE A 85 39.00 -11.56 -22.84
C PHE A 85 40.30 -12.30 -23.20
N ASP A 86 41.41 -11.94 -22.58
CA ASP A 86 42.70 -12.65 -22.64
C ASP A 86 42.69 -14.01 -21.91
N ARG A 87 41.58 -14.35 -21.22
CA ARG A 87 41.42 -15.56 -20.39
C ARG A 87 42.38 -15.66 -19.21
N LYS A 88 42.96 -14.55 -18.77
CA LYS A 88 43.76 -14.45 -17.53
C LYS A 88 42.87 -14.56 -16.30
N ILE A 89 41.64 -14.05 -16.38
CA ILE A 89 40.60 -14.22 -15.36
C ILE A 89 39.51 -15.16 -15.87
N ARG A 90 38.98 -16.01 -14.98
CA ARG A 90 37.79 -16.84 -15.23
C ARG A 90 36.66 -16.46 -14.29
N MET A 91 35.46 -16.26 -14.84
CA MET A 91 34.24 -15.99 -14.09
C MET A 91 33.29 -17.17 -14.16
N ASN A 92 32.83 -17.66 -13.00
CA ASN A 92 31.88 -18.76 -12.91
C ASN A 92 30.43 -18.26 -13.00
N ILE A 93 30.09 -17.53 -14.08
CA ILE A 93 28.76 -16.93 -14.29
C ILE A 93 28.21 -17.32 -15.65
N GLY A 94 27.24 -18.23 -15.67
CA GLY A 94 26.70 -18.84 -16.89
C GLY A 94 27.59 -19.97 -17.42
N ASN A 95 27.65 -20.13 -18.75
CA ASN A 95 28.50 -21.14 -19.38
C ASN A 95 29.98 -20.74 -19.29
N LYS A 96 30.82 -21.65 -18.77
CA LYS A 96 32.26 -21.44 -18.52
C LYS A 96 33.06 -21.04 -19.76
N ASN A 97 32.64 -21.49 -20.95
CA ASN A 97 33.42 -21.31 -22.17
C ASN A 97 32.90 -20.17 -23.06
N ASN A 98 31.59 -19.90 -23.04
CA ASN A 98 30.99 -18.83 -23.84
C ASN A 98 29.70 -18.32 -23.18
N PRO A 99 29.79 -17.34 -22.28
CA PRO A 99 28.63 -16.82 -21.60
C PRO A 99 27.75 -16.00 -22.57
N SER A 100 26.45 -16.30 -22.63
CA SER A 100 25.51 -15.58 -23.50
C SER A 100 25.44 -14.07 -23.22
N TRP A 101 25.78 -13.64 -22.01
CA TRP A 101 25.82 -12.23 -21.64
C TRP A 101 26.96 -11.45 -22.29
N VAL A 102 28.07 -12.10 -22.66
CA VAL A 102 29.17 -11.46 -23.40
C VAL A 102 28.67 -11.04 -24.78
N LYS A 103 27.93 -11.91 -25.47
CA LYS A 103 27.32 -11.62 -26.78
C LYS A 103 26.30 -10.47 -26.74
N ARG A 104 25.74 -10.19 -25.56
CA ARG A 104 24.81 -9.06 -25.33
C ARG A 104 25.53 -7.74 -25.01
N GLY A 105 26.87 -7.71 -25.11
CA GLY A 105 27.68 -6.51 -24.86
C GLY A 105 27.73 -6.10 -23.38
N ILE A 106 27.55 -7.03 -22.45
CA ILE A 106 27.64 -6.71 -21.02
C ILE A 106 29.12 -6.75 -20.60
N SER A 107 29.59 -5.66 -20.00
CA SER A 107 30.93 -5.56 -19.42
C SER A 107 31.20 -6.71 -18.42
N PRO A 108 32.27 -7.51 -18.62
CA PRO A 108 32.71 -8.51 -17.65
C PRO A 108 32.86 -7.97 -16.23
N TYR A 109 33.43 -6.77 -16.07
CA TYR A 109 33.58 -6.17 -14.75
C TYR A 109 32.24 -5.93 -14.05
N LYS A 110 31.27 -5.33 -14.76
CA LYS A 110 29.92 -5.11 -14.19
C LYS A 110 29.19 -6.41 -13.91
N MET A 111 29.39 -7.44 -14.74
CA MET A 111 28.85 -8.78 -14.46
C MET A 111 29.46 -9.40 -13.20
N TYR A 112 30.75 -9.19 -12.96
CA TYR A 112 31.43 -9.62 -11.74
C TYR A 112 30.83 -8.92 -10.51
N LEU A 113 30.64 -7.60 -10.56
CA LEU A 113 29.99 -6.84 -9.50
C LEU A 113 28.57 -7.34 -9.22
N ALA A 114 27.77 -7.53 -10.27
CA ALA A 114 26.41 -8.02 -10.15
C ALA A 114 26.33 -9.40 -9.46
N ASP A 115 27.22 -10.33 -9.82
CA ASP A 115 27.30 -11.64 -9.16
C ASP A 115 27.80 -11.54 -7.71
N PHE A 116 28.80 -10.71 -7.45
CA PHE A 116 29.33 -10.47 -6.11
C PHE A 116 28.24 -9.96 -5.17
N PHE A 117 27.46 -8.96 -5.59
CA PHE A 117 26.41 -8.37 -4.77
C PHE A 117 25.17 -9.26 -4.63
N LYS A 118 24.82 -10.06 -5.65
CA LYS A 118 23.75 -11.07 -5.56
C LYS A 118 24.03 -12.16 -4.52
N LYS A 119 25.30 -12.49 -4.31
CA LYS A 119 25.76 -13.55 -3.39
C LYS A 119 25.92 -13.11 -1.95
N GLN A 120 25.68 -11.83 -1.64
CA GLN A 120 25.80 -11.31 -0.29
C GLN A 120 24.78 -11.96 0.66
N LYS A 121 25.26 -12.27 1.87
CA LYS A 121 24.49 -12.96 2.92
C LYS A 121 24.35 -12.08 4.14
N LEU A 122 23.26 -12.27 4.87
CA LEU A 122 23.03 -11.60 6.15
C LEU A 122 24.11 -11.99 7.17
N ASN A 123 24.50 -11.02 7.98
CA ASN A 123 25.31 -11.22 9.17
C ASN A 123 24.50 -12.01 10.21
N ARG A 124 25.12 -13.03 10.84
CA ARG A 124 24.45 -13.96 11.77
C ARG A 124 24.50 -13.52 13.23
N SER A 125 25.06 -12.35 13.53
CA SER A 125 25.09 -11.82 14.90
C SER A 125 23.67 -11.64 15.47
N PRO A 126 23.33 -12.22 16.64
CA PRO A 126 21.99 -12.10 17.22
C PRO A 126 21.52 -10.66 17.44
N LYS A 127 22.39 -9.79 17.96
CA LYS A 127 22.10 -8.37 18.21
C LYS A 127 21.68 -7.63 16.92
N LEU A 128 22.37 -7.91 15.81
CA LEU A 128 22.07 -7.29 14.51
C LEU A 128 20.81 -7.86 13.87
N GLN A 129 20.48 -9.13 14.14
CA GLN A 129 19.23 -9.74 13.67
C GLN A 129 18.00 -9.16 14.37
N GLU A 130 18.09 -8.91 15.67
CA GLU A 130 17.04 -8.22 16.43
C GLU A 130 16.83 -6.79 15.91
N GLU A 131 17.91 -6.06 15.71
CA GLU A 131 17.85 -4.71 15.14
C GLU A 131 17.29 -4.70 13.70
N LEU A 132 17.66 -5.70 12.88
CA LEU A 132 17.12 -5.87 11.54
C LEU A 132 15.61 -6.13 11.56
N LEU A 133 15.09 -6.84 12.56
CA LEU A 133 13.64 -7.05 12.70
C LEU A 133 12.90 -5.71 12.88
N LYS A 134 13.48 -4.79 13.67
CA LYS A 134 12.94 -3.44 13.85
C LYS A 134 12.93 -2.65 12.54
N LEU A 135 13.99 -2.76 11.75
CA LEU A 135 14.04 -2.16 10.40
C LEU A 135 12.95 -2.72 9.47
N LYS A 136 12.69 -4.04 9.50
CA LYS A 136 11.62 -4.66 8.70
C LYS A 136 10.23 -4.14 9.07
N ASN A 137 10.01 -3.83 10.35
CA ASN A 137 8.71 -3.33 10.83
C ASN A 137 8.37 -1.94 10.28
N LEU A 138 9.33 -1.23 9.67
CA LEU A 138 9.10 0.06 9.02
C LEU A 138 8.38 -0.02 7.68
N LYS A 139 8.05 -1.22 7.18
CA LYS A 139 7.47 -1.42 5.84
C LYS A 139 6.19 -0.62 5.56
N ASN A 140 5.37 -0.39 6.58
CA ASN A 140 4.12 0.38 6.49
C ASN A 140 4.30 1.84 6.95
N LYS A 141 5.54 2.24 7.27
CA LYS A 141 5.89 3.52 7.90
C LYS A 141 6.77 4.39 7.00
N VAL A 142 7.13 3.90 5.83
CA VAL A 142 8.05 4.55 4.88
C VAL A 142 7.30 4.76 3.57
N SER A 143 7.38 5.97 3.02
CA SER A 143 6.72 6.30 1.75
C SER A 143 7.47 5.71 0.56
N ALA A 144 8.78 5.95 0.49
CA ALA A 144 9.65 5.45 -0.56
C ALA A 144 11.08 5.30 -0.05
N ILE A 145 11.89 4.53 -0.79
CA ILE A 145 13.30 4.31 -0.49
C ILE A 145 14.12 4.63 -1.72
N ILE A 146 15.23 5.34 -1.52
CA ILE A 146 16.17 5.69 -2.57
C ILE A 146 17.55 5.19 -2.17
N THR A 147 18.26 4.55 -3.10
CA THR A 147 19.56 3.96 -2.82
C THR A 147 20.50 4.01 -4.02
N THR A 148 21.79 4.24 -3.75
CA THR A 148 22.90 4.09 -4.70
C THR A 148 23.55 2.70 -4.60
N ASN A 149 23.00 1.81 -3.76
CA ASN A 149 23.55 0.48 -3.55
C ASN A 149 23.15 -0.48 -4.67
N TYR A 150 24.10 -1.29 -5.14
CA TYR A 150 23.83 -2.30 -6.17
C TYR A 150 23.17 -3.56 -5.60
N ASP A 151 23.45 -3.93 -4.35
CA ASP A 151 22.99 -5.16 -3.73
C ASP A 151 21.48 -5.24 -3.55
N THR A 152 20.95 -6.44 -3.31
CA THR A 152 19.50 -6.64 -3.19
C THR A 152 19.01 -6.70 -1.74
N PHE A 153 19.73 -6.10 -0.78
CA PHE A 153 19.44 -6.25 0.65
C PHE A 153 18.04 -5.79 1.01
N LEU A 154 17.63 -4.62 0.52
CA LEU A 154 16.36 -4.00 0.83
C LEU A 154 15.20 -4.84 0.30
N GLU A 155 15.20 -5.14 -0.98
CA GLU A 155 14.14 -5.88 -1.65
C GLU A 155 14.10 -7.37 -1.31
N LYS A 156 15.22 -7.96 -0.88
CA LYS A 156 15.31 -9.38 -0.57
C LYS A 156 15.10 -9.69 0.91
N TYR A 157 15.64 -8.88 1.82
CA TYR A 157 15.69 -9.22 3.24
C TYR A 157 14.88 -8.26 4.13
N VAL A 158 14.72 -7.00 3.73
CA VAL A 158 14.04 -5.98 4.55
C VAL A 158 12.56 -5.84 4.20
N PHE A 159 12.26 -5.63 2.91
CA PHE A 159 10.92 -5.33 2.38
C PHE A 159 10.52 -6.30 1.26
N PRO A 160 10.49 -7.63 1.53
CA PRO A 160 10.18 -8.62 0.52
C PRO A 160 8.72 -8.48 0.07
N ASN A 161 8.51 -8.24 -1.23
CA ASN A 161 7.19 -8.05 -1.86
C ASN A 161 6.39 -6.81 -1.38
N ASP A 162 6.92 -6.03 -0.44
CA ASP A 162 6.26 -4.83 0.08
C ASP A 162 6.48 -3.62 -0.84
N PHE A 163 7.65 -3.53 -1.50
CA PHE A 163 8.05 -2.39 -2.32
C PHE A 163 8.32 -2.81 -3.77
N LYS A 164 7.89 -1.98 -4.74
CA LYS A 164 8.27 -2.15 -6.14
C LYS A 164 9.66 -1.58 -6.38
N VAL A 165 10.56 -2.38 -6.95
CA VAL A 165 11.93 -1.95 -7.27
C VAL A 165 12.01 -1.37 -8.68
N PHE A 166 12.57 -0.18 -8.80
CA PHE A 166 12.90 0.49 -10.05
C PHE A 166 14.42 0.63 -10.15
N VAL A 167 14.99 0.13 -11.25
CA VAL A 167 16.44 0.11 -11.47
C VAL A 167 16.82 1.07 -12.58
N ARG A 168 16.00 1.16 -13.62
CA ARG A 168 16.29 2.03 -14.76
C ARG A 168 15.49 3.32 -14.66
N GLN A 169 16.10 4.39 -15.14
CA GLN A 169 15.52 5.73 -15.02
C GLN A 169 14.22 5.90 -15.81
N HIS A 170 14.08 5.28 -16.97
CA HIS A 170 12.82 5.32 -17.72
C HIS A 170 11.69 4.58 -17.00
N GLU A 171 12.00 3.66 -16.07
CA GLU A 171 10.98 2.96 -15.28
C GLU A 171 10.38 3.89 -14.21
N LEU A 172 11.09 4.96 -13.81
CA LEU A 172 10.62 5.95 -12.81
C LEU A 172 9.36 6.70 -13.26
N PHE A 173 9.10 6.76 -14.56
CA PHE A 173 7.91 7.37 -15.15
C PHE A 173 7.05 6.33 -15.89
N SER A 174 7.30 5.04 -15.64
CA SER A 174 6.48 3.98 -16.20
C SER A 174 5.05 4.03 -15.64
N ALA A 175 4.13 3.40 -16.36
CA ALA A 175 2.76 3.28 -15.92
C ALA A 175 2.62 2.59 -14.54
N ASP A 176 3.62 1.84 -14.11
CA ASP A 176 3.62 1.10 -12.85
C ASP A 176 4.21 1.89 -11.67
N SER A 177 4.65 3.13 -11.87
CA SER A 177 5.11 4.00 -10.78
C SER A 177 3.96 4.85 -10.23
N TYR A 178 3.82 4.82 -8.91
CA TYR A 178 2.80 5.51 -8.10
C TYR A 178 3.44 6.33 -6.97
N ASP A 179 4.75 6.56 -6.99
CA ASP A 179 5.49 7.40 -6.03
C ASP A 179 5.46 6.92 -4.57
N ILE A 180 4.91 5.72 -4.30
CA ILE A 180 4.71 5.21 -2.95
C ILE A 180 4.87 3.69 -2.88
N ALA A 181 5.48 3.23 -1.80
CA ALA A 181 6.00 1.88 -1.59
C ALA A 181 6.92 1.45 -2.76
N GLU A 182 7.92 2.30 -3.07
CA GLU A 182 8.89 2.09 -4.16
C GLU A 182 10.34 2.16 -3.67
N ILE A 183 11.21 1.31 -4.23
CA ILE A 183 12.67 1.36 -4.05
C ILE A 183 13.30 1.83 -5.36
N TYR A 184 13.95 2.98 -5.34
CA TYR A 184 14.64 3.57 -6.47
C TYR A 184 16.15 3.32 -6.36
N LYS A 185 16.69 2.47 -7.25
CA LYS A 185 18.11 2.12 -7.29
C LYS A 185 18.82 2.95 -8.36
N ILE A 186 19.20 4.17 -8.01
CA ILE A 186 19.61 5.20 -8.98
C ILE A 186 20.96 4.91 -9.66
N HIS A 187 21.85 4.14 -9.03
CA HIS A 187 23.13 3.70 -9.63
C HIS A 187 23.05 2.28 -10.22
N GLY A 188 21.84 1.78 -10.46
CA GLY A 188 21.61 0.44 -11.00
C GLY A 188 21.55 -0.64 -9.92
N SER A 189 21.53 -1.90 -10.37
CA SER A 189 21.30 -3.04 -9.49
C SER A 189 22.08 -4.28 -9.92
N ALA A 190 22.45 -5.10 -8.95
CA ALA A 190 23.01 -6.43 -9.15
C ALA A 190 22.07 -7.35 -9.94
N THR A 191 20.77 -7.07 -9.96
CA THR A 191 19.79 -7.78 -10.81
C THR A 191 20.03 -7.55 -12.30
N ASP A 192 20.55 -6.37 -12.68
CA ASP A 192 20.89 -6.01 -14.06
C ASP A 192 22.28 -5.36 -14.15
N ALA A 193 23.29 -6.16 -14.47
CA ALA A 193 24.68 -5.72 -14.57
C ALA A 193 24.90 -4.51 -15.51
N ARG A 194 24.09 -4.36 -16.58
CA ARG A 194 24.24 -3.23 -17.51
C ARG A 194 23.87 -1.87 -16.89
N SER A 195 23.02 -1.88 -15.86
CA SER A 195 22.59 -0.66 -15.18
C SER A 195 23.61 -0.09 -14.19
N ILE A 196 24.62 -0.87 -13.79
CA ILE A 196 25.58 -0.48 -12.76
C ILE A 196 26.37 0.76 -13.22
N VAL A 197 26.33 1.81 -12.41
CA VAL A 197 27.07 3.07 -12.58
C VAL A 197 28.33 3.02 -11.73
N ILE A 198 29.50 2.83 -12.35
CA ILE A 198 30.78 2.78 -11.60
C ILE A 198 31.94 3.49 -12.29
N THR A 199 31.86 3.67 -13.62
CA THR A 199 32.90 4.32 -14.42
C THR A 199 32.57 5.78 -14.70
N GLU A 200 33.55 6.55 -15.15
CA GLU A 200 33.38 7.94 -15.57
C GLU A 200 32.31 8.08 -16.67
N ASP A 201 32.35 7.22 -17.68
CA ASP A 201 31.36 7.19 -18.75
C ASP A 201 29.95 6.90 -18.22
N ASP A 202 29.82 6.04 -17.21
CA ASP A 202 28.53 5.78 -16.59
C ASP A 202 28.00 6.99 -15.83
N TYR A 203 28.85 7.66 -15.07
CA TYR A 203 28.47 8.87 -14.34
C TYR A 203 28.13 10.03 -15.29
N ASN A 204 28.84 10.16 -16.41
CA ASN A 204 28.53 11.14 -17.45
C ASN A 204 27.15 10.87 -18.09
N LYS A 205 26.87 9.62 -18.49
CA LYS A 205 25.55 9.21 -19.01
C LYS A 205 24.45 9.37 -17.96
N PHE A 206 24.76 9.05 -16.70
CA PHE A 206 23.85 9.24 -15.58
C PHE A 206 23.51 10.72 -15.41
N LYS A 207 24.48 11.63 -15.50
CA LYS A 207 24.28 13.09 -15.38
C LYS A 207 23.34 13.64 -16.44
N GLU A 208 23.45 13.21 -17.69
CA GLU A 208 22.55 13.64 -18.78
C GLU A 208 21.09 13.23 -18.53
N SER A 209 20.90 12.05 -17.96
CA SER A 209 19.58 11.44 -17.71
C SER A 209 19.02 11.75 -16.30
N ARG A 210 19.86 12.33 -15.42
CA ARG A 210 19.59 12.66 -14.00
C ARG A 210 18.37 13.55 -13.78
N LYS A 211 18.01 14.40 -14.75
CA LYS A 211 16.90 15.37 -14.62
C LYS A 211 15.57 14.69 -14.22
N LEU A 212 15.33 13.49 -14.74
CA LEU A 212 14.15 12.68 -14.43
C LEU A 212 14.16 12.18 -12.98
N ILE A 213 15.32 11.71 -12.51
CA ILE A 213 15.51 11.32 -11.11
C ILE A 213 15.28 12.54 -10.21
N ILE A 214 15.93 13.66 -10.52
CA ILE A 214 15.79 14.89 -9.72
C ILE A 214 14.32 15.29 -9.63
N ALA A 215 13.60 15.40 -10.75
CA ALA A 215 12.19 15.77 -10.73
C ALA A 215 11.35 14.88 -9.78
N LYS A 216 11.59 13.57 -9.79
CA LYS A 216 10.98 12.61 -8.87
C LYS A 216 11.39 12.88 -7.42
N MET A 217 12.68 13.10 -7.17
CA MET A 217 13.20 13.43 -5.84
C MET A 217 12.62 14.75 -5.31
N LEU A 218 12.47 15.77 -6.16
CA LEU A 218 11.86 17.05 -5.78
C LEU A 218 10.44 16.85 -5.26
N THR A 219 9.64 16.02 -5.93
CA THR A 219 8.29 15.66 -5.48
C THR A 219 8.33 14.95 -4.12
N LEU A 220 9.20 13.95 -3.97
CA LEU A 220 9.35 13.20 -2.71
C LEU A 220 9.82 14.10 -1.54
N PHE A 221 10.74 15.03 -1.82
CA PHE A 221 11.29 15.99 -0.86
C PHE A 221 10.25 17.06 -0.49
N ALA A 222 9.29 17.39 -1.37
CA ALA A 222 8.22 18.31 -1.00
C ALA A 222 7.17 17.68 -0.05
N GLU A 223 6.99 16.36 -0.11
CA GLU A 223 5.87 15.68 0.56
C GLU A 223 6.16 15.25 2.00
N ALA A 224 7.39 14.79 2.28
CA ALA A 224 7.75 14.12 3.53
C ALA A 224 9.22 14.33 3.94
N PRO A 225 9.54 14.30 5.25
CA PRO A 225 10.93 14.40 5.70
C PRO A 225 11.79 13.25 5.16
N ILE A 226 13.08 13.54 4.95
CA ILE A 226 14.03 12.61 4.36
C ILE A 226 15.04 12.18 5.41
N ILE A 227 15.18 10.87 5.54
CA ILE A 227 16.10 10.26 6.51
C ILE A 227 17.20 9.52 5.77
N PHE A 228 18.42 10.05 5.86
CA PHE A 228 19.62 9.45 5.30
C PHE A 228 20.22 8.46 6.30
N MET A 229 20.45 7.23 5.85
CA MET A 229 21.04 6.17 6.67
C MET A 229 22.17 5.48 5.92
N GLY A 230 23.33 5.37 6.56
CA GLY A 230 24.50 4.73 5.94
C GLY A 230 25.05 5.49 4.73
N TYR A 231 24.78 6.80 4.64
CA TYR A 231 25.35 7.72 3.66
C TYR A 231 26.37 8.65 4.31
N SER A 232 27.38 9.02 3.53
CA SER A 232 28.24 10.14 3.89
C SER A 232 27.58 11.46 3.47
N PHE A 233 27.62 12.46 4.35
CA PHE A 233 27.27 13.84 3.99
C PHE A 233 28.27 14.46 2.99
N THR A 234 29.36 13.76 2.64
CA THR A 234 30.34 14.19 1.62
C THR A 234 30.05 13.67 0.21
N ASP A 235 29.02 12.84 0.00
CA ASP A 235 28.67 12.33 -1.33
C ASP A 235 28.28 13.46 -2.28
N GLU A 236 29.06 13.64 -3.36
CA GLU A 236 28.88 14.74 -4.30
C GLU A 236 27.56 14.64 -5.08
N ASN A 237 27.11 13.43 -5.47
CA ASN A 237 25.88 13.28 -6.23
C ASN A 237 24.66 13.69 -5.40
N ILE A 238 24.66 13.33 -4.11
CA ILE A 238 23.54 13.63 -3.21
C ILE A 238 23.51 15.12 -2.88
N LYS A 239 24.68 15.74 -2.66
CA LYS A 239 24.78 17.20 -2.50
C LYS A 239 24.19 17.93 -3.70
N GLU A 240 24.53 17.50 -4.92
CA GLU A 240 23.99 18.13 -6.12
C GLU A 240 22.45 17.99 -6.23
N ILE A 241 21.89 16.82 -5.90
CA ILE A 241 20.43 16.63 -5.90
C ILE A 241 19.74 17.51 -4.86
N ILE A 242 20.29 17.58 -3.64
CA ILE A 242 19.74 18.43 -2.57
C ILE A 242 19.88 19.91 -2.94
N GLU A 243 21.00 20.30 -3.54
CA GLU A 243 21.23 21.68 -3.99
C GLU A 243 20.18 22.12 -5.01
N GLU A 244 19.92 21.29 -6.03
CA GLU A 244 18.88 21.58 -7.01
C GLU A 244 17.50 21.70 -6.36
N PHE A 245 17.19 20.87 -5.36
CA PHE A 245 15.96 21.01 -4.60
C PHE A 245 15.86 22.33 -3.83
N LEU A 246 16.92 22.69 -3.09
CA LEU A 246 16.94 23.96 -2.34
C LEU A 246 16.80 25.16 -3.27
N SER A 247 17.39 25.11 -4.48
CA SER A 247 17.27 26.18 -5.47
C SER A 247 15.83 26.39 -5.98
N CYS A 248 14.94 25.41 -5.82
CA CYS A 248 13.54 25.49 -6.20
C CYS A 248 12.64 26.10 -5.10
N LEU A 249 13.15 26.32 -3.89
CA LEU A 249 12.36 26.75 -2.73
C LEU A 249 12.40 28.28 -2.55
N SER A 250 11.28 28.83 -2.08
CA SER A 250 11.22 30.23 -1.62
C SER A 250 11.92 30.43 -0.27
N GLU A 251 12.31 31.66 0.06
CA GLU A 251 12.94 32.00 1.34
C GLU A 251 12.11 31.54 2.55
N ALA A 252 10.78 31.67 2.48
CA ALA A 252 9.87 31.21 3.52
C ALA A 252 9.85 29.67 3.67
N GLN A 253 10.08 28.92 2.58
CA GLN A 253 10.14 27.44 2.63
C GLN A 253 11.52 26.94 3.09
N LEU A 254 12.57 27.74 2.89
CA LEU A 254 13.88 27.46 3.47
C LEU A 254 13.85 27.60 5.00
N GLU A 255 12.94 28.41 5.53
CA GLU A 255 12.68 28.53 6.97
C GLU A 255 12.12 27.20 7.53
N GLY A 256 12.99 26.40 8.13
CA GLY A 256 12.64 25.08 8.69
C GLY A 256 13.15 23.89 7.89
N ILE A 257 13.78 24.11 6.74
CA ILE A 257 14.29 23.03 5.88
C ILE A 257 15.34 22.14 6.57
N ARG A 258 16.03 22.68 7.58
CA ARG A 258 16.97 21.93 8.42
C ARG A 258 16.35 20.65 9.00
N LYS A 259 15.09 20.71 9.44
CA LYS A 259 14.38 19.58 10.05
C LYS A 259 13.90 18.55 9.03
N HIS A 260 13.93 18.95 7.75
CA HIS A 260 13.51 18.13 6.63
C HIS A 260 14.59 17.09 6.25
N PHE A 261 15.87 17.41 6.45
CA PHE A 261 16.99 16.52 6.18
C PHE A 261 17.58 15.98 7.48
N ILE A 262 17.43 14.68 7.70
CA ILE A 262 17.90 14.00 8.91
C ILE A 262 18.94 12.95 8.52
N PHE A 263 20.15 13.05 9.05
CA PHE A 263 21.24 12.09 8.80
C PHE A 263 21.48 11.24 10.02
N ILE A 264 21.42 9.91 9.88
CA ILE A 264 21.76 8.96 10.93
C ILE A 264 23.20 8.49 10.73
N SER A 265 24.08 8.92 11.63
CA SER A 265 25.52 8.65 11.59
C SER A 265 25.89 7.62 12.65
N TYR A 266 26.68 6.63 12.24
CA TYR A 266 27.26 5.67 13.18
C TYR A 266 28.32 6.33 14.06
N LYS A 267 28.16 6.25 15.38
CA LYS A 267 29.17 6.65 16.36
C LYS A 267 29.42 5.49 17.31
N LYS A 268 30.63 4.93 17.25
CA LYS A 268 31.01 3.74 18.03
C LYS A 268 30.77 3.97 19.52
N ASP A 269 30.21 2.95 20.19
CA ASP A 269 29.95 2.90 21.63
C ASP A 269 28.95 3.96 22.16
N GLU A 270 28.28 4.70 21.25
CA GLU A 270 27.23 5.66 21.61
C GLU A 270 25.86 4.99 21.57
N THR A 271 25.18 4.88 22.70
CA THR A 271 23.86 4.20 22.74
C THR A 271 22.68 5.15 22.70
N GLU A 272 22.91 6.43 23.00
CA GLU A 272 21.89 7.47 22.95
C GLU A 272 21.74 8.04 21.52
N LEU A 273 20.70 8.85 21.31
CA LEU A 273 20.48 9.57 20.06
C LEU A 273 20.96 11.02 20.23
N ILE A 274 22.20 11.30 19.82
CA ILE A 274 22.76 12.65 19.93
C ILE A 274 22.40 13.47 18.70
N GLU A 275 21.55 14.49 18.87
CA GLU A 275 21.15 15.40 17.81
C GLU A 275 22.11 16.59 17.69
N ILE A 276 22.60 16.83 16.47
CA ILE A 276 23.55 17.90 16.15
C ILE A 276 23.04 18.64 14.92
N LYS A 277 22.90 19.96 15.01
CA LYS A 277 22.57 20.81 13.86
C LYS A 277 23.85 21.06 13.07
N ARG A 278 23.85 20.70 11.78
CA ARG A 278 25.02 20.86 10.89
C ARG A 278 24.65 21.53 9.57
N THR A 279 25.63 22.14 8.93
CA THR A 279 25.50 22.69 7.58
C THR A 279 26.67 22.17 6.76
N VAL A 280 26.43 21.78 5.51
CA VAL A 280 27.50 21.47 4.55
C VAL A 280 27.46 22.46 3.40
N MET A 281 28.64 22.87 2.93
CA MET A 281 28.78 23.66 1.71
C MET A 281 28.85 22.74 0.50
N THR A 282 28.14 23.10 -0.56
CA THR A 282 28.30 22.48 -1.88
C THR A 282 29.45 23.12 -2.66
N LYS A 283 29.85 22.52 -3.79
CA LYS A 283 30.91 23.06 -4.67
C LYS A 283 30.56 24.45 -5.22
N ASN A 284 29.27 24.73 -5.37
CA ASN A 284 28.75 25.99 -5.90
C ASN A 284 28.50 27.05 -4.82
N GLY A 285 28.80 26.75 -3.55
CA GLY A 285 28.63 27.69 -2.44
C GLY A 285 27.23 27.70 -1.81
N THR A 286 26.37 26.73 -2.13
CA THR A 286 25.06 26.58 -1.49
C THR A 286 25.20 25.94 -0.11
N GLU A 287 24.52 26.50 0.90
CA GLU A 287 24.43 25.94 2.25
C GLU A 287 23.29 24.92 2.34
N ILE A 288 23.61 23.69 2.73
CA ILE A 288 22.62 22.65 3.02
C ILE A 288 22.56 22.44 4.54
N PRO A 289 21.54 22.97 5.23
CA PRO A 289 21.35 22.71 6.65
C PRO A 289 20.64 21.37 6.88
N PHE A 290 21.09 20.60 7.86
CA PHE A 290 20.49 19.32 8.25
C PHE A 290 20.62 19.07 9.76
N ILE A 291 19.95 18.02 10.24
CA ILE A 291 20.12 17.48 11.59
C ILE A 291 20.83 16.14 11.49
N GLU A 292 21.95 15.99 12.17
CA GLU A 292 22.65 14.72 12.33
C GLU A 292 22.24 14.07 13.66
N ILE A 293 21.93 12.78 13.63
CA ILE A 293 21.71 11.95 14.81
C ILE A 293 22.86 10.94 14.86
N GLN A 294 23.70 11.03 15.89
CA GLN A 294 24.83 10.14 16.09
C GLN A 294 24.49 9.04 17.09
N THR A 295 24.66 7.78 16.69
CA THR A 295 24.40 6.61 17.54
C THR A 295 25.04 5.32 16.97
N ASP A 296 25.29 4.32 17.80
CA ASP A 296 25.49 2.91 17.44
C ASP A 296 24.19 2.10 17.59
N ASN A 297 23.21 2.61 18.33
CA ASN A 297 21.94 1.92 18.55
C ASN A 297 20.88 2.32 17.51
N PHE A 298 21.06 1.84 16.27
CA PHE A 298 20.12 2.05 15.17
C PHE A 298 18.72 1.49 15.49
N GLY A 299 18.64 0.48 16.36
CA GLY A 299 17.37 -0.03 16.88
C GLY A 299 16.47 1.04 17.48
N LEU A 300 17.02 2.00 18.24
CA LEU A 300 16.22 3.10 18.81
C LEU A 300 15.66 4.03 17.74
N VAL A 301 16.41 4.28 16.66
CA VAL A 301 15.93 5.06 15.53
C VAL A 301 14.75 4.34 14.88
N TYR A 302 14.84 3.04 14.67
CA TYR A 302 13.76 2.24 14.09
C TYR A 302 12.54 2.17 15.00
N ASP A 303 12.72 1.99 16.30
CA ASP A 303 11.63 2.00 17.27
C ASP A 303 10.88 3.34 17.21
N LYS A 304 11.61 4.47 17.17
CA LYS A 304 10.99 5.80 17.03
C LYS A 304 10.23 5.97 15.73
N LEU A 305 10.78 5.54 14.60
CA LEU A 305 10.08 5.59 13.31
C LEU A 305 8.87 4.64 13.25
N SER A 306 8.86 3.58 14.06
CA SER A 306 7.73 2.65 14.13
C SER A 306 6.48 3.26 14.80
N GLU A 307 6.66 4.30 15.62
CA GLU A 307 5.59 5.04 16.30
C GLU A 307 4.71 5.84 15.32
N ILE A 308 5.18 6.10 14.09
CA ILE A 308 4.38 6.76 13.04
C ILE A 308 3.13 5.93 12.76
N THR A 309 1.94 6.51 12.77
CA THR A 309 0.68 5.78 12.55
C THR A 309 -0.13 6.44 11.43
N PRO A 310 0.31 6.26 10.16
CA PRO A 310 -0.36 6.92 9.05
C PRO A 310 -1.80 6.39 8.94
N GLY A 311 -2.76 7.28 8.67
CA GLY A 311 -4.18 6.90 8.58
C GLY A 311 -4.46 5.80 7.54
N ILE A 312 -3.66 5.76 6.46
CA ILE A 312 -3.61 4.67 5.49
C ILE A 312 -2.13 4.34 5.24
N SER A 313 -1.77 3.05 5.23
CA SER A 313 -0.38 2.65 4.97
C SER A 313 0.04 2.94 3.52
N PRO A 314 1.31 3.31 3.29
CA PRO A 314 1.86 3.52 1.95
C PRO A 314 1.59 2.39 0.95
N ILE A 315 1.70 1.14 1.42
CA ILE A 315 1.41 -0.06 0.62
C ILE A 315 -0.05 -0.08 0.15
N ARG A 316 -1.00 0.20 1.05
CA ARG A 316 -2.44 0.26 0.71
C ARG A 316 -2.76 1.41 -0.25
N VAL A 317 -2.10 2.56 -0.08
CA VAL A 317 -2.24 3.69 -1.01
C VAL A 317 -1.76 3.28 -2.41
N ARG A 318 -0.63 2.56 -2.51
CA ARG A 318 -0.12 2.02 -3.77
C ARG A 318 -1.13 1.08 -4.43
N GLU A 319 -1.61 0.09 -3.69
CA GLU A 319 -2.60 -0.88 -4.19
C GLU A 319 -3.84 -0.17 -4.70
N THR A 320 -4.33 0.81 -3.96
CA THR A 320 -5.48 1.62 -4.36
C THR A 320 -5.21 2.40 -5.65
N ARG A 321 -4.07 3.12 -5.75
CA ARG A 321 -3.67 3.84 -6.97
C ARG A 321 -3.57 2.90 -8.17
N ARG A 322 -3.07 1.68 -7.96
CA ARG A 322 -3.00 0.65 -9.00
C ARG A 322 -4.36 0.19 -9.49
N VAL A 323 -5.30 -0.08 -8.58
CA VAL A 323 -6.66 -0.49 -8.96
C VAL A 323 -7.38 0.65 -9.67
N VAL A 324 -7.34 1.87 -9.13
CA VAL A 324 -7.93 3.07 -9.77
C VAL A 324 -7.38 3.25 -11.19
N LYS A 325 -6.06 3.13 -11.36
CA LYS A 325 -5.45 3.20 -12.69
C LYS A 325 -5.96 2.10 -13.62
N THR A 326 -6.00 0.86 -13.14
CA THR A 326 -6.47 -0.29 -13.92
C THR A 326 -7.91 -0.07 -14.40
N ILE A 327 -8.78 0.48 -13.53
CA ILE A 327 -10.17 0.83 -13.86
C ILE A 327 -10.23 1.90 -14.95
N VAL A 328 -9.44 2.98 -14.81
CA VAL A 328 -9.40 4.06 -15.81
C VAL A 328 -8.93 3.52 -17.16
N ASP A 329 -7.86 2.72 -17.15
CA ASP A 329 -7.29 2.13 -18.37
C ASP A 329 -8.27 1.15 -19.04
N GLN A 330 -9.03 0.37 -18.27
CA GLN A 330 -10.05 -0.57 -18.79
C GLN A 330 -11.31 0.13 -19.33
N ASN A 331 -11.83 1.14 -18.60
CA ASN A 331 -13.04 1.87 -18.98
C ASN A 331 -12.85 2.77 -20.22
N MET A 332 -11.63 3.08 -20.61
CA MET A 332 -11.34 3.73 -21.90
C MET A 332 -11.73 2.86 -23.11
N SER A 333 -12.01 1.56 -22.90
CA SER A 333 -12.36 0.58 -23.94
C SER A 333 -13.85 0.19 -23.99
N SER A 334 -14.65 0.49 -22.96
CA SER A 334 -16.04 0.03 -22.83
C SER A 334 -16.99 1.14 -22.39
N LYS A 335 -18.05 1.39 -23.18
CA LYS A 335 -19.04 2.47 -22.97
C LYS A 335 -20.07 2.21 -21.87
N GLU A 336 -20.03 1.07 -21.19
CA GLU A 336 -20.97 0.71 -20.11
C GLU A 336 -20.19 0.27 -18.88
N ALA A 337 -20.21 1.08 -17.82
CA ALA A 337 -19.55 0.77 -16.56
C ALA A 337 -20.59 0.58 -15.44
N GLU A 338 -20.96 -0.67 -15.13
CA GLU A 338 -21.63 -1.03 -13.88
C GLU A 338 -20.61 -0.98 -12.73
N SER A 339 -20.84 -0.11 -11.74
CA SER A 339 -19.93 0.09 -10.61
C SER A 339 -20.06 -1.01 -9.54
N ILE A 340 -19.01 -1.80 -9.31
CA ILE A 340 -18.93 -2.74 -8.18
C ILE A 340 -18.16 -2.11 -7.02
N ILE A 341 -18.77 -2.08 -5.84
CA ILE A 341 -18.11 -1.66 -4.59
C ILE A 341 -17.35 -2.84 -4.01
N VAL A 342 -16.03 -2.72 -3.86
CA VAL A 342 -15.17 -3.76 -3.26
C VAL A 342 -14.48 -3.20 -2.03
N GLY A 343 -14.56 -3.93 -0.92
CA GLY A 343 -13.80 -3.62 0.29
C GLY A 343 -12.32 -3.95 0.11
N ILE A 344 -11.43 -3.13 0.67
CA ILE A 344 -9.97 -3.32 0.55
C ILE A 344 -9.51 -4.69 1.06
N ASP A 345 -10.21 -5.27 2.04
CA ASP A 345 -9.85 -6.56 2.65
C ASP A 345 -10.24 -7.78 1.79
N ASP A 346 -11.14 -7.63 0.81
CA ASP A 346 -11.62 -8.71 -0.07
C ASP A 346 -10.84 -8.77 -1.40
N LEU A 347 -9.83 -7.89 -1.58
CA LEU A 347 -9.09 -7.72 -2.84
C LEU A 347 -8.05 -8.80 -3.14
N THR A 348 -7.69 -9.64 -2.17
CA THR A 348 -6.64 -10.66 -2.35
C THR A 348 -7.09 -11.87 -3.17
N ASP A 349 -8.39 -12.15 -3.23
CA ASP A 349 -8.93 -13.41 -3.79
C ASP A 349 -9.79 -13.24 -5.06
N MET A 350 -9.90 -12.04 -5.64
CA MET A 350 -10.80 -11.79 -6.78
C MET A 350 -10.08 -11.61 -8.13
N ASP A 351 -10.56 -12.32 -9.15
CA ASP A 351 -10.18 -12.11 -10.55
C ASP A 351 -10.93 -10.87 -11.11
N LEU A 352 -10.18 -9.78 -11.27
CA LEU A 352 -10.68 -8.45 -11.64
C LEU A 352 -10.86 -8.26 -13.16
N SER A 353 -10.73 -9.31 -13.96
CA SER A 353 -10.76 -9.23 -15.42
C SER A 353 -12.15 -9.02 -16.03
N ALA A 354 -13.23 -9.20 -15.26
CA ALA A 354 -14.56 -9.38 -15.85
C ALA A 354 -15.59 -8.26 -15.63
N LYS A 355 -15.37 -7.25 -14.76
CA LYS A 355 -16.41 -6.26 -14.45
C LYS A 355 -15.89 -4.85 -14.13
N PRO A 356 -16.61 -3.78 -14.49
CA PRO A 356 -16.27 -2.42 -14.11
C PRO A 356 -16.38 -2.26 -12.58
N LEU A 357 -15.42 -1.54 -11.98
CA LEU A 357 -15.26 -1.47 -10.52
C LEU A 357 -15.32 0.00 -10.06
N ALA A 358 -15.97 0.25 -8.92
CA ALA A 358 -15.93 1.55 -8.24
C ALA A 358 -15.51 1.35 -6.79
N ILE A 359 -14.38 1.97 -6.41
CA ILE A 359 -13.84 1.81 -5.05
C ILE A 359 -14.38 2.92 -4.16
N ALA A 360 -14.92 2.55 -3.00
CA ALA A 360 -15.20 3.47 -1.93
C ALA A 360 -14.11 3.37 -0.86
N ILE A 361 -13.51 4.51 -0.47
CA ILE A 361 -12.38 4.58 0.47
C ILE A 361 -12.82 5.29 1.75
N GLY A 362 -12.69 4.62 2.89
CA GLY A 362 -13.17 5.07 4.20
C GLY A 362 -13.48 3.92 5.15
N TYR A 363 -13.79 4.22 6.41
CA TYR A 363 -14.30 3.21 7.35
C TYR A 363 -15.65 2.68 6.83
N LYS A 364 -15.89 1.36 6.89
CA LYS A 364 -17.11 0.71 6.37
C LYS A 364 -18.40 1.44 6.82
N GLU A 365 -18.43 1.87 8.07
CA GLU A 365 -19.51 2.64 8.69
C GLU A 365 -19.67 4.06 8.09
N ASN A 366 -18.57 4.73 7.74
CA ASN A 366 -18.58 6.08 7.18
C ASN A 366 -18.80 6.11 5.66
N ILE A 367 -18.42 5.06 4.93
CA ILE A 367 -18.71 4.92 3.50
C ILE A 367 -20.21 4.69 3.29
N LEU A 368 -20.80 3.74 4.04
CA LEU A 368 -22.22 3.42 3.97
C LEU A 368 -23.09 4.64 4.32
N ASN A 369 -22.63 5.47 5.26
CA ASN A 369 -23.35 6.67 5.68
C ASN A 369 -23.19 7.88 4.74
N LYS A 370 -22.20 7.92 3.83
CA LYS A 370 -21.94 9.08 2.95
C LYS A 370 -22.14 8.83 1.46
N TYR A 371 -22.09 7.59 0.98
CA TYR A 371 -22.20 7.29 -0.45
C TYR A 371 -23.18 6.14 -0.70
N GLY A 372 -24.46 6.48 -0.71
CA GLY A 372 -25.47 5.82 -1.53
C GLY A 372 -26.27 4.74 -0.82
N TYR A 373 -27.30 5.17 -0.09
CA TYR A 373 -28.35 4.26 0.38
C TYR A 373 -29.04 3.53 -0.80
N GLY A 374 -28.90 4.03 -2.03
CA GLY A 374 -29.39 3.40 -3.26
C GLY A 374 -29.00 1.93 -3.48
N LEU A 375 -27.82 1.51 -3.01
CA LEU A 375 -27.24 0.17 -3.26
C LEU A 375 -27.31 -0.78 -2.06
N LEU A 376 -28.00 -0.42 -0.97
CA LEU A 376 -28.16 -1.31 0.19
C LEU A 376 -28.81 -2.64 -0.17
N GLU A 377 -28.17 -3.73 0.23
CA GLU A 377 -28.73 -5.08 0.12
C GLU A 377 -30.00 -5.22 0.96
N GLU A 378 -30.99 -5.94 0.44
CA GLU A 378 -32.31 -6.09 1.08
C GLU A 378 -32.17 -6.80 2.44
N ASP A 379 -31.23 -7.74 2.56
CA ASP A 379 -30.94 -8.52 3.78
C ASP A 379 -30.58 -7.63 4.96
N LEU A 380 -29.84 -6.54 4.71
CA LEU A 380 -29.46 -5.58 5.74
C LEU A 380 -30.66 -4.76 6.22
N ILE A 381 -31.58 -4.45 5.31
CA ILE A 381 -32.83 -3.76 5.65
C ILE A 381 -33.71 -4.70 6.49
N PHE A 382 -33.83 -5.97 6.09
CA PHE A 382 -34.56 -6.98 6.87
C PHE A 382 -33.96 -7.17 8.26
N GLU A 383 -32.64 -7.27 8.38
CA GLU A 383 -31.93 -7.38 9.66
C GLU A 383 -32.24 -6.18 10.57
N ASP A 384 -32.18 -4.96 10.02
CA ASP A 384 -32.45 -3.74 10.79
C ASP A 384 -33.91 -3.63 11.25
N ILE A 385 -34.87 -4.17 10.50
CA ILE A 385 -36.27 -4.24 10.94
C ILE A 385 -36.44 -5.26 12.08
N ILE A 386 -35.76 -6.41 11.98
CA ILE A 386 -35.91 -7.51 12.95
C ILE A 386 -35.18 -7.22 14.26
N PHE A 387 -33.98 -6.64 14.21
CA PHE A 387 -33.10 -6.47 15.37
C PHE A 387 -32.86 -5.01 15.78
N ASP A 388 -33.31 -4.03 15.00
CA ASP A 388 -33.08 -2.60 15.25
C ASP A 388 -31.61 -2.24 15.53
N ASN A 389 -30.69 -2.81 14.74
CA ASN A 389 -29.27 -2.80 15.06
C ASN A 389 -28.39 -1.94 14.12
N LYS A 390 -28.87 -1.53 12.94
CA LYS A 390 -28.06 -0.80 11.96
C LYS A 390 -28.20 0.71 12.04
N LYS A 391 -29.28 1.22 12.64
CA LYS A 391 -29.53 2.66 12.85
C LYS A 391 -29.37 3.48 11.55
N PHE A 392 -29.94 2.99 10.45
CA PHE A 392 -29.89 3.69 9.17
C PHE A 392 -30.57 5.07 9.23
N ASP A 393 -30.05 6.02 8.43
CA ASP A 393 -30.65 7.34 8.31
C ASP A 393 -31.99 7.25 7.54
N ALA A 394 -33.08 7.62 8.22
CA ALA A 394 -34.43 7.51 7.70
C ALA A 394 -34.69 8.45 6.51
N GLU A 395 -34.10 9.65 6.50
CA GLU A 395 -34.27 10.65 5.45
C GLU A 395 -33.55 10.19 4.16
N ALA A 396 -32.33 9.70 4.30
CA ALA A 396 -31.54 9.17 3.20
C ALA A 396 -32.11 7.85 2.62
N MET A 397 -32.64 6.97 3.47
CA MET A 397 -33.38 5.77 3.02
C MET A 397 -34.58 6.13 2.14
N CYS A 398 -35.38 7.12 2.54
CA CYS A 398 -36.54 7.56 1.77
C CYS A 398 -36.15 8.26 0.47
N SER A 399 -35.16 9.15 0.51
CA SER A 399 -34.78 10.02 -0.61
C SER A 399 -33.87 9.35 -1.65
N GLU A 400 -33.08 8.34 -1.27
CA GLU A 400 -32.17 7.63 -2.17
C GLU A 400 -32.61 6.20 -2.47
N ARG A 401 -32.76 5.35 -1.44
CA ARG A 401 -33.05 3.91 -1.61
C ARG A 401 -34.45 3.68 -2.15
N PHE A 402 -35.45 4.29 -1.53
CA PHE A 402 -36.85 4.06 -1.86
C PHE A 402 -37.38 4.97 -2.99
N LYS A 403 -36.58 5.91 -3.48
CA LYS A 403 -36.95 6.84 -4.56
C LYS A 403 -37.52 6.16 -5.81
N LYS A 404 -36.99 4.98 -6.17
CA LYS A 404 -37.39 4.19 -7.35
C LYS A 404 -38.01 2.83 -6.98
N ILE A 405 -38.57 2.68 -5.77
CA ILE A 405 -39.20 1.42 -5.35
C ILE A 405 -40.32 1.01 -6.33
N ALA A 406 -40.38 -0.27 -6.66
CA ALA A 406 -41.44 -0.83 -7.48
C ALA A 406 -42.59 -1.30 -6.58
N ILE A 407 -43.83 -1.02 -6.98
CA ILE A 407 -45.06 -1.33 -6.21
C ILE A 407 -45.19 -2.85 -5.94
N ASN A 408 -44.64 -3.70 -6.80
CA ASN A 408 -44.71 -5.16 -6.64
C ASN A 408 -43.61 -5.75 -5.74
N ARG A 409 -42.64 -4.97 -5.27
CA ARG A 409 -41.62 -5.46 -4.33
C ARG A 409 -42.20 -5.55 -2.93
N LEU A 410 -41.68 -6.48 -2.13
CA LEU A 410 -42.06 -6.66 -0.72
C LEU A 410 -40.89 -6.23 0.15
N LEU A 411 -40.76 -4.92 0.34
CA LEU A 411 -39.73 -4.30 1.17
C LEU A 411 -40.36 -3.52 2.33
N PRO A 412 -39.87 -3.68 3.56
CA PRO A 412 -40.27 -2.87 4.70
C PRO A 412 -39.75 -1.45 4.54
N VAL A 413 -40.66 -0.48 4.67
CA VAL A 413 -40.40 0.96 4.50
C VAL A 413 -40.95 1.78 5.66
N PHE A 414 -41.83 1.22 6.50
CA PHE A 414 -42.62 1.96 7.48
C PHE A 414 -41.76 2.50 8.61
N LYS A 415 -40.77 1.73 9.11
CA LYS A 415 -39.77 2.19 10.09
C LYS A 415 -39.13 3.51 9.69
N TYR A 416 -38.72 3.64 8.44
CA TYR A 416 -38.03 4.83 7.93
C TYR A 416 -39.00 5.94 7.52
N ALA A 417 -40.21 5.58 7.06
CA ALA A 417 -41.22 6.53 6.62
C ALA A 417 -41.95 7.24 7.78
N LYS A 418 -42.00 6.65 8.99
CA LYS A 418 -42.83 7.08 10.12
C LYS A 418 -42.75 8.58 10.47
N ASN A 419 -41.56 9.16 10.42
CA ASN A 419 -41.32 10.55 10.83
C ASN A 419 -40.93 11.48 9.66
N GLN A 420 -41.12 11.04 8.41
CA GLN A 420 -40.66 11.76 7.22
C GLN A 420 -41.84 12.35 6.43
N LYS A 421 -41.64 13.55 5.87
CA LYS A 421 -42.62 14.18 4.97
C LYS A 421 -42.48 13.61 3.56
N ILE A 422 -43.20 12.52 3.29
CA ILE A 422 -43.17 11.87 1.97
C ILE A 422 -44.24 12.50 1.06
N PRO A 423 -43.88 13.00 -0.13
CA PRO A 423 -44.87 13.50 -1.09
C PRO A 423 -45.79 12.36 -1.58
N GLU A 424 -47.11 12.58 -1.59
CA GLU A 424 -48.10 11.61 -2.06
C GLU A 424 -47.88 11.19 -3.52
N ASP A 425 -47.44 12.13 -4.37
CA ASP A 425 -47.13 11.86 -5.78
C ASP A 425 -45.85 11.04 -6.02
N SER A 426 -45.04 10.83 -4.99
CA SER A 426 -43.81 10.03 -5.09
C SER A 426 -44.12 8.54 -5.24
N ARG A 427 -43.19 7.77 -5.84
CA ARG A 427 -43.31 6.31 -5.92
C ARG A 427 -43.38 5.65 -4.55
N LEU A 428 -42.73 6.22 -3.54
CA LEU A 428 -42.78 5.76 -2.16
C LEU A 428 -44.16 6.01 -1.53
N GLY A 429 -44.77 7.18 -1.77
CA GLY A 429 -46.14 7.47 -1.33
C GLY A 429 -47.14 6.45 -1.88
N LYS A 430 -47.12 6.22 -3.20
CA LYS A 430 -47.95 5.20 -3.87
C LYS A 430 -47.68 3.78 -3.36
N TYR A 431 -46.42 3.46 -3.06
CA TYR A 431 -46.07 2.16 -2.48
C TYR A 431 -46.69 1.97 -1.09
N ILE A 432 -46.63 2.99 -0.23
CA ILE A 432 -47.21 2.98 1.11
C ILE A 432 -48.72 2.80 1.03
N GLU A 433 -49.42 3.51 0.14
CA GLU A 433 -50.87 3.37 -0.06
C GLU A 433 -51.30 1.96 -0.50
N GLU A 434 -50.52 1.33 -1.38
CA GLU A 434 -50.77 -0.05 -1.84
C GLU A 434 -50.45 -1.11 -0.76
N HIS A 435 -49.73 -0.76 0.31
CA HIS A 435 -49.39 -1.68 1.41
C HIS A 435 -49.92 -1.24 2.78
N ASN A 436 -50.82 -0.26 2.83
CA ASN A 436 -51.32 0.34 4.08
C ASN A 436 -52.28 -0.54 4.92
N SER A 437 -52.41 -1.83 4.60
CA SER A 437 -53.16 -2.78 5.41
C SER A 437 -52.65 -4.21 5.22
N ILE A 438 -52.83 -5.04 6.25
CA ILE A 438 -52.44 -6.46 6.21
C ILE A 438 -53.12 -7.19 5.04
N ASN A 439 -54.37 -6.87 4.73
CA ASN A 439 -55.12 -7.45 3.61
C ASN A 439 -54.54 -7.09 2.23
N LYS A 440 -53.82 -5.97 2.11
CA LYS A 440 -53.13 -5.59 0.89
C LYS A 440 -51.74 -6.24 0.79
N ILE A 441 -51.02 -6.35 1.91
CA ILE A 441 -49.73 -7.05 1.99
C ILE A 441 -49.89 -8.56 1.72
N ILE A 442 -50.94 -9.17 2.29
CA ILE A 442 -51.31 -10.57 2.10
C ILE A 442 -52.46 -10.65 1.10
N ALA A 443 -52.12 -10.65 -0.19
CA ALA A 443 -53.10 -10.72 -1.27
C ALA A 443 -54.02 -11.95 -1.16
N LYS A 444 -55.28 -11.82 -1.60
CA LYS A 444 -56.31 -12.89 -1.57
C LYS A 444 -55.86 -14.23 -2.17
N ASN A 445 -54.94 -14.21 -3.14
CA ASN A 445 -54.38 -15.42 -3.74
C ASN A 445 -53.43 -16.18 -2.79
N VAL A 446 -52.69 -15.46 -1.95
CA VAL A 446 -51.84 -16.05 -0.91
C VAL A 446 -52.71 -16.66 0.19
N VAL A 447 -53.79 -15.97 0.58
CA VAL A 447 -54.77 -16.51 1.54
C VAL A 447 -55.38 -17.84 1.06
N LYS A 448 -55.60 -18.01 -0.26
CA LYS A 448 -56.05 -19.29 -0.83
C LYS A 448 -54.99 -20.40 -0.68
N THR A 449 -53.71 -20.10 -0.84
CA THR A 449 -52.62 -21.07 -0.64
C THR A 449 -52.40 -21.43 0.83
N LEU A 450 -52.84 -20.57 1.74
CA LEU A 450 -52.79 -20.77 3.20
C LEU A 450 -54.01 -21.53 3.75
N LYS A 451 -54.93 -22.03 2.90
CA LYS A 451 -56.14 -22.73 3.35
C LYS A 451 -55.85 -24.05 4.07
N ASN A 452 -54.80 -24.76 3.63
CA ASN A 452 -54.44 -26.08 4.15
C ASN A 452 -53.39 -26.01 5.27
N VAL A 453 -53.00 -24.81 5.70
CA VAL A 453 -52.02 -24.59 6.78
C VAL A 453 -52.76 -24.58 8.11
N GLN A 454 -52.21 -25.29 9.10
CA GLN A 454 -52.78 -25.41 10.43
C GLN A 454 -52.86 -24.06 11.14
N VAL A 455 -53.96 -23.83 11.85
CA VAL A 455 -54.13 -22.70 12.76
C VAL A 455 -53.78 -23.20 14.16
N PHE A 456 -52.96 -22.45 14.87
CA PHE A 456 -52.51 -22.77 16.22
C PHE A 456 -53.18 -21.82 17.23
N GLU A 457 -53.30 -22.27 18.47
CA GLU A 457 -53.90 -21.47 19.55
C GLU A 457 -52.86 -20.76 20.41
N THR A 458 -51.60 -21.26 20.41
CA THR A 458 -50.49 -20.65 21.15
C THR A 458 -49.24 -20.48 20.30
N TYR A 459 -48.36 -19.56 20.71
CA TYR A 459 -47.10 -19.31 20.02
C TYR A 459 -46.14 -20.49 20.10
N GLU A 460 -46.15 -21.26 21.21
CA GLU A 460 -45.29 -22.44 21.35
C GLU A 460 -45.61 -23.51 20.29
N GLN A 461 -46.89 -23.74 20.02
CA GLN A 461 -47.33 -24.67 18.97
C GLN A 461 -46.91 -24.22 17.57
N LEU A 462 -46.97 -22.91 17.31
CA LEU A 462 -46.49 -22.33 16.06
C LEU A 462 -44.97 -22.49 15.92
N LEU A 463 -44.22 -22.26 17.00
CA LEU A 463 -42.76 -22.39 17.00
C LEU A 463 -42.31 -23.84 16.80
N GLU A 464 -42.98 -24.81 17.45
CA GLU A 464 -42.73 -26.25 17.22
C GLU A 464 -42.99 -26.64 15.76
N CYS A 465 -44.09 -26.14 15.17
CA CYS A 465 -44.36 -26.34 13.75
C CYS A 465 -43.26 -25.72 12.88
N MET A 466 -42.82 -24.50 13.16
CA MET A 466 -41.73 -23.86 12.42
C MET A 466 -40.41 -24.64 12.54
N GLN A 467 -40.11 -25.23 13.70
CA GLN A 467 -38.93 -26.05 13.93
C GLN A 467 -38.95 -27.40 13.21
N GLY A 468 -40.15 -27.95 12.97
CA GLY A 468 -40.31 -29.20 12.24
C GLY A 468 -40.29 -29.08 10.71
N GLU A 469 -40.25 -27.86 10.16
CA GLU A 469 -40.35 -27.64 8.72
C GLU A 469 -38.98 -27.57 8.01
N GLU A 470 -38.83 -28.30 6.92
CA GLU A 470 -37.56 -28.38 6.17
C GLU A 470 -37.26 -27.14 5.32
N THR A 471 -38.24 -26.26 5.08
CA THR A 471 -38.10 -25.15 4.13
C THR A 471 -38.62 -23.83 4.68
N CYS A 472 -37.92 -22.73 4.35
CA CYS A 472 -38.30 -21.37 4.77
C CYS A 472 -39.75 -21.03 4.38
N ARG A 473 -40.17 -21.48 3.19
CA ARG A 473 -41.52 -21.24 2.66
C ARG A 473 -42.62 -21.77 3.57
N LYS A 474 -42.50 -23.01 4.07
CA LYS A 474 -43.55 -23.63 4.89
C LYS A 474 -43.62 -22.99 6.28
N ALA A 475 -42.46 -22.74 6.89
CA ALA A 475 -42.37 -22.01 8.16
C ALA A 475 -42.98 -20.60 8.03
N ALA A 476 -42.66 -19.85 6.97
CA ALA A 476 -43.25 -18.54 6.73
C ALA A 476 -44.77 -18.60 6.47
N MET A 477 -45.26 -19.63 5.77
CA MET A 477 -46.70 -19.84 5.57
C MET A 477 -47.44 -20.08 6.90
N ALA A 478 -46.85 -20.84 7.83
CA ALA A 478 -47.42 -21.03 9.17
C ALA A 478 -47.57 -19.70 9.93
N VAL A 479 -46.55 -18.84 9.87
CA VAL A 479 -46.59 -17.49 10.46
C VAL A 479 -47.67 -16.63 9.80
N LEU A 480 -47.73 -16.61 8.46
CA LEU A 480 -48.73 -15.81 7.73
C LEU A 480 -50.17 -16.23 8.06
N LYS A 481 -50.42 -17.53 8.24
CA LYS A 481 -51.74 -18.08 8.55
C LYS A 481 -52.23 -17.68 9.95
N ASN A 482 -51.31 -17.56 10.89
CA ASN A 482 -51.59 -17.28 12.30
C ASN A 482 -51.44 -15.80 12.66
N MET A 483 -51.33 -14.93 11.65
CA MET A 483 -51.02 -13.52 11.89
C MET A 483 -52.10 -12.78 12.66
N ASP A 484 -53.36 -13.17 12.55
CA ASP A 484 -54.49 -12.44 13.14
C ASP A 484 -54.42 -12.37 14.67
N TRP A 485 -53.90 -13.40 15.34
CA TRP A 485 -53.80 -13.46 16.80
C TRP A 485 -52.38 -13.17 17.35
N LEU A 486 -51.33 -13.27 16.52
CA LEU A 486 -49.95 -13.02 16.96
C LEU A 486 -49.76 -11.58 17.46
N THR A 487 -49.15 -11.42 18.63
CA THR A 487 -48.69 -10.12 19.12
C THR A 487 -47.46 -9.64 18.33
N VAL A 488 -47.12 -8.34 18.43
CA VAL A 488 -45.92 -7.79 17.75
C VAL A 488 -44.63 -8.47 18.26
N GLY A 489 -44.56 -8.76 19.55
CA GLY A 489 -43.42 -9.45 20.17
C GLY A 489 -43.24 -10.89 19.64
N GLU A 490 -44.33 -11.65 19.56
CA GLU A 490 -44.31 -13.02 19.01
C GLU A 490 -44.01 -13.04 17.51
N LEU A 491 -44.56 -12.08 16.74
CA LEU A 491 -44.24 -11.94 15.32
C LEU A 491 -42.77 -11.59 15.11
N ARG A 492 -42.17 -10.76 15.98
CA ARG A 492 -40.73 -10.48 15.95
C ARG A 492 -39.94 -11.75 16.21
N GLN A 493 -40.27 -12.52 17.25
CA GLN A 493 -39.59 -13.78 17.55
C GLN A 493 -39.69 -14.79 16.39
N ALA A 494 -40.85 -14.88 15.74
CA ALA A 494 -41.01 -15.71 14.54
C ALA A 494 -40.13 -15.23 13.38
N CYS A 495 -40.00 -13.91 13.18
CA CYS A 495 -39.12 -13.36 12.15
C CYS A 495 -37.63 -13.57 12.49
N VAL A 496 -37.24 -13.47 13.77
CA VAL A 496 -35.89 -13.81 14.25
C VAL A 496 -35.57 -15.26 13.92
N TYR A 497 -36.49 -16.18 14.24
CA TYR A 497 -36.32 -17.61 13.93
C TYR A 497 -36.13 -17.85 12.43
N LEU A 498 -36.96 -17.22 11.58
CA LEU A 498 -36.84 -17.33 10.12
C LEU A 498 -35.48 -16.81 9.63
N PHE A 499 -34.99 -15.70 10.20
CA PHE A 499 -33.76 -15.04 9.78
C PHE A 499 -32.51 -15.83 10.18
N GLU A 500 -32.50 -16.39 11.40
CA GLU A 500 -31.36 -17.16 11.90
C GLU A 500 -31.24 -18.53 11.22
N ASN A 501 -32.36 -19.24 11.02
CA ASN A 501 -32.34 -20.61 10.50
C ASN A 501 -32.35 -20.71 8.97
N TYR A 502 -32.89 -19.71 8.27
CA TYR A 502 -33.02 -19.72 6.80
C TYR A 502 -32.39 -18.49 6.14
N ARG A 503 -31.25 -18.03 6.65
CA ARG A 503 -30.58 -16.79 6.22
C ARG A 503 -30.39 -16.66 4.70
N ASN A 504 -30.07 -17.77 4.02
CA ASN A 504 -29.83 -17.77 2.57
C ASN A 504 -31.12 -17.79 1.71
N GLU A 505 -32.27 -18.12 2.31
CA GLU A 505 -33.57 -18.24 1.64
C GLU A 505 -34.51 -17.08 1.96
N ILE A 506 -34.41 -16.47 3.14
CA ILE A 506 -35.36 -15.48 3.65
C ILE A 506 -35.50 -14.26 2.73
N ALA A 507 -34.39 -13.84 2.12
CA ALA A 507 -34.34 -12.72 1.18
C ALA A 507 -34.82 -13.05 -0.24
N LYS A 508 -35.08 -14.33 -0.54
CA LYS A 508 -35.61 -14.80 -1.84
C LYS A 508 -37.05 -15.26 -1.72
N GLU A 509 -37.45 -15.77 -0.55
CA GLU A 509 -38.77 -16.34 -0.32
C GLU A 509 -39.83 -15.24 -0.08
N THR A 510 -40.91 -15.31 -0.84
CA THR A 510 -41.90 -14.22 -0.91
C THR A 510 -42.78 -14.14 0.33
N ASN A 511 -43.10 -15.26 0.98
CA ASN A 511 -43.90 -15.27 2.20
C ASN A 511 -43.09 -14.78 3.41
N ALA A 512 -41.80 -15.11 3.48
CA ALA A 512 -40.92 -14.60 4.51
C ALA A 512 -40.78 -13.07 4.44
N LYS A 513 -40.61 -12.51 3.23
CA LYS A 513 -40.66 -11.05 3.02
C LYS A 513 -41.97 -10.43 3.50
N ARG A 514 -43.11 -11.11 3.30
CA ARG A 514 -44.41 -10.65 3.81
C ARG A 514 -44.47 -10.66 5.34
N CYS A 515 -43.91 -11.68 6.00
CA CYS A 515 -43.85 -11.71 7.47
C CYS A 515 -43.11 -10.47 8.02
N ILE A 516 -41.95 -10.16 7.44
CA ILE A 516 -41.12 -9.02 7.86
C ILE A 516 -41.80 -7.67 7.53
N LEU A 517 -42.43 -7.56 6.36
CA LEU A 517 -43.21 -6.37 6.00
C LEU A 517 -44.43 -6.17 6.92
N CYS A 518 -45.10 -7.24 7.31
CA CYS A 518 -46.20 -7.18 8.27
C CYS A 518 -45.73 -6.79 9.67
N LEU A 519 -44.54 -7.24 10.10
CA LEU A 519 -43.90 -6.81 11.34
C LEU A 519 -43.65 -5.31 11.32
N ASP A 520 -42.99 -4.81 10.27
CA ASP A 520 -42.70 -3.39 10.08
C ASP A 520 -43.98 -2.54 10.06
N PHE A 521 -45.02 -2.99 9.34
CA PHE A 521 -46.32 -2.33 9.30
C PHE A 521 -46.95 -2.22 10.70
N ARG A 522 -46.99 -3.31 11.46
CA ARG A 522 -47.62 -3.36 12.79
C ARG A 522 -46.91 -2.52 13.84
N GLU A 523 -45.60 -2.35 13.70
CA GLU A 523 -44.80 -1.59 14.64
C GLU A 523 -44.71 -0.10 14.31
N ASN A 524 -44.70 0.24 13.01
CA ASN A 524 -44.31 1.58 12.58
C ASN A 524 -45.40 2.39 11.88
N TYR A 525 -46.48 1.76 11.41
CA TYR A 525 -47.56 2.45 10.67
C TYR A 525 -48.94 2.34 11.33
N LYS A 526 -49.19 1.29 12.12
CA LYS A 526 -50.47 1.07 12.80
C LYS A 526 -50.62 1.87 14.09
#